data_AF-A0A524QTD3-F1
#
_entry.id   AF-A0A524QTD3-F1
#
_cell.length_a   1.000
_cell.length_b   1.000
_cell.length_c   1.000
_cell.angle_alpha   90.00
_cell.angle_beta   90.00
_cell.angle_gamma   90.00
#
_symmetry.space_group_name_H-M   'P 1'
#
loop_
_entity.id
_entity.type
_entity.pdbx_description
1 polymer ?
#
loop_
_entity_poly.entity_id
_entity_poly.type
_entity_poly.pdbx_seq_one_letter_code
_entity_poly.pdbx_strand_id
1 'polypeptide(L)'
;MTTLDGSGKVIELAPGYRISAQGLKGTAAVHEGAQTGRSGGGLELATTALDQALTAVGMKEIKLIELDVGEVKPLPTEAPIRSSSGEDALVLEVPDLGSTVGQVVLAVDEEGVVTWNFPINATGQPESSATRGAGGYKRFVIRRAVPPVVPPAEGSKRGLVGRLGRKLLKVIVFPLIDPVLGSISDYFAGRWEAKNRPYGLRHFSPDNYQNPQGPLLTAGDLSQWSGKRSLLFVHGTFSTAHGGFGGLPHETMNKLHQGYQGRVFAFNHFTLSEDPNQNAQWFQKQLPPGVTLDVDIICHSRGGLVSRTLAQKVAGLQVGKLVFVAAPNLGTPLTDPKHMV
;
A
#
# COMPACT_ATOMS: atom_id res chain seq x y z
N MET A 1 3.01 27.07 -9.32
CA MET A 1 1.65 26.77 -8.83
C MET A 1 0.68 27.12 -9.94
N THR A 2 -0.23 26.21 -10.26
CA THR A 2 -1.13 26.27 -11.42
C THR A 2 -2.57 26.24 -10.95
N THR A 3 -3.43 27.10 -11.50
CA THR A 3 -4.84 27.19 -11.10
C THR A 3 -5.67 26.07 -11.72
N LEU A 4 -6.53 25.45 -10.91
CA LEU A 4 -7.57 24.51 -11.33
C LEU A 4 -8.91 25.23 -11.27
N ASP A 5 -9.63 25.29 -12.39
CA ASP A 5 -10.87 26.06 -12.53
C ASP A 5 -12.15 25.25 -12.29
N GLY A 6 -12.01 23.94 -12.08
CA GLY A 6 -13.14 23.00 -11.93
C GLY A 6 -13.64 22.42 -13.25
N SER A 7 -13.07 22.79 -14.40
CA SER A 7 -13.35 22.15 -15.68
C SER A 7 -12.62 20.82 -15.81
N GLY A 8 -13.09 19.96 -16.72
CA GLY A 8 -12.39 18.73 -17.11
C GLY A 8 -11.25 18.95 -18.11
N LYS A 9 -10.89 20.20 -18.42
CA LYS A 9 -9.79 20.50 -19.34
C LYS A 9 -8.46 19.95 -18.80
N VAL A 10 -7.65 19.40 -19.69
CA VAL A 10 -6.28 19.00 -19.37
C VAL A 10 -5.42 20.24 -19.19
N ILE A 11 -4.77 20.36 -18.03
CA ILE A 11 -3.91 21.46 -17.62
C ILE A 11 -2.50 20.90 -17.40
N GLU A 12 -1.49 21.50 -18.05
CA GLU A 12 -0.09 21.15 -17.80
C GLU A 12 0.39 21.80 -16.50
N LEU A 13 0.94 20.98 -15.59
CA LEU A 13 1.41 21.40 -14.27
C LEU A 13 2.92 21.64 -14.24
N ALA A 14 3.66 20.82 -14.98
CA ALA A 14 5.10 20.88 -15.20
C ALA A 14 5.40 20.15 -16.53
N PRO A 15 6.59 20.29 -17.13
CA PRO A 15 6.90 19.64 -18.41
C PRO A 15 6.57 18.14 -18.41
N GLY A 16 5.56 17.75 -19.18
CA GLY A 16 5.10 16.37 -19.31
C GLY A 16 4.23 15.83 -18.16
N TYR A 17 3.88 16.64 -17.17
CA TYR A 17 2.94 16.31 -16.09
C TYR A 17 1.67 17.12 -16.25
N ARG A 18 0.54 16.45 -16.49
CA ARG A 18 -0.75 17.09 -16.80
C ARG A 18 -1.86 16.55 -15.93
N ILE A 19 -2.85 17.37 -15.63
CA ILE A 19 -4.00 16.98 -14.81
C ILE A 19 -5.31 17.40 -15.47
N SER A 20 -6.32 16.55 -15.35
CA SER A 20 -7.73 16.91 -15.60
C SER A 20 -8.49 16.66 -14.30
N ALA A 21 -9.04 17.72 -13.71
CA ALA A 21 -9.61 17.71 -12.36
C ALA A 21 -11.04 18.27 -12.37
N GLN A 22 -11.92 17.63 -13.16
CA GLN A 22 -13.31 18.03 -13.28
C GLN A 22 -13.99 18.10 -11.90
N GLY A 23 -14.68 19.20 -11.60
CA GLY A 23 -15.35 19.40 -10.32
C GLY A 23 -14.42 19.73 -9.15
N LEU A 24 -13.13 20.00 -9.39
CA LEU A 24 -12.18 20.48 -8.38
C LEU A 24 -11.63 21.86 -8.75
N LYS A 25 -11.84 22.84 -7.88
CA LYS A 25 -11.35 24.22 -8.05
C LYS A 25 -10.33 24.57 -6.97
N GLY A 26 -9.20 25.16 -7.36
CA GLY A 26 -8.13 25.50 -6.43
C GLY A 26 -6.77 25.64 -7.12
N THR A 27 -5.73 25.10 -6.51
CA THR A 27 -4.35 25.19 -7.01
C THR A 27 -3.64 23.85 -6.97
N ALA A 28 -2.69 23.68 -7.89
CA ALA A 28 -1.78 22.55 -7.95
C ALA A 28 -0.32 23.03 -7.96
N ALA A 29 0.56 22.36 -7.23
CA ALA A 29 2.01 22.60 -7.24
C ALA A 29 2.75 21.30 -7.52
N VAL A 30 3.81 21.37 -8.34
CA VAL A 30 4.68 20.23 -8.63
C VAL A 30 6.02 20.48 -7.97
N HIS A 31 6.50 19.46 -7.28
CA HIS A 31 7.80 19.43 -6.61
C HIS A 31 8.60 18.26 -7.16
N GLU A 32 9.92 18.42 -7.20
CA GLU A 32 10.81 17.27 -7.40
C GLU A 32 10.57 16.26 -6.29
N GLY A 33 10.63 14.97 -6.63
CA GLY A 33 10.54 13.91 -5.63
C GLY A 33 11.61 14.10 -4.56
N ALA A 34 11.30 13.75 -3.31
CA ALA A 34 12.21 13.95 -2.19
C ALA A 34 13.58 13.28 -2.43
N GLN A 35 14.57 14.06 -2.87
CA GLN A 35 15.96 13.69 -2.72
C GLN A 35 16.31 13.84 -1.25
N THR A 36 16.19 12.76 -0.48
CA THR A 36 16.69 12.63 0.89
C THR A 36 16.31 13.79 1.82
N GLY A 37 15.13 13.71 2.45
CA GLY A 37 14.91 14.31 3.77
C GLY A 37 14.61 15.81 3.85
N ARG A 38 14.27 16.49 2.76
CA ARG A 38 13.74 17.86 2.83
C ARG A 38 12.55 18.08 1.90
N SER A 39 11.36 17.75 2.42
CA SER A 39 10.09 18.24 1.89
C SER A 39 9.71 19.50 2.66
N GLY A 40 9.52 20.61 1.96
CA GLY A 40 9.11 21.90 2.55
C GLY A 40 7.79 21.80 3.31
N GLY A 41 7.64 22.64 4.33
CA GLY A 41 6.63 22.57 5.37
C GLY A 41 5.17 22.44 4.91
N GLY A 42 4.44 21.55 5.60
CA GLY A 42 2.97 21.55 5.68
C GLY A 42 2.32 20.18 5.47
N LEU A 43 2.25 19.40 6.56
CA LEU A 43 1.62 18.06 6.69
C LEU A 43 2.28 16.91 5.89
N GLU A 44 3.32 16.31 6.50
CA GLU A 44 3.74 14.94 6.23
C GLU A 44 2.59 13.97 6.54
N LEU A 45 1.89 13.49 5.50
CA LEU A 45 1.10 12.25 5.62
C LEU A 45 1.85 11.03 5.08
N ALA A 46 2.95 11.23 4.36
CA ALA A 46 3.98 10.21 4.15
C ALA A 46 5.09 10.48 5.16
N THR A 47 5.28 9.55 6.09
CA THR A 47 6.35 9.64 7.09
C THR A 47 7.70 9.38 6.43
N THR A 48 8.77 9.97 6.97
CA THR A 48 10.15 9.55 6.67
C THR A 48 10.31 8.02 6.65
N ALA A 49 9.55 7.29 7.47
CA ALA A 49 9.56 5.83 7.50
C ALA A 49 9.02 5.17 6.21
N LEU A 50 7.98 5.73 5.57
CA LEU A 50 7.48 5.23 4.28
C LEU A 50 8.52 5.46 3.18
N ASP A 51 9.15 6.64 3.14
CA ASP A 51 10.16 6.97 2.13
C ASP A 51 11.41 6.08 2.28
N GLN A 52 11.82 5.79 3.52
CA GLN A 52 12.88 4.82 3.82
C GLN A 52 12.50 3.40 3.37
N ALA A 53 11.26 2.98 3.62
CA ALA A 53 10.76 1.66 3.21
C ALA A 53 10.76 1.52 1.68
N LEU A 54 10.29 2.53 0.95
CA LEU A 54 10.29 2.57 -0.52
C LEU A 54 11.72 2.51 -1.06
N THR A 55 12.63 3.31 -0.50
CA THR A 55 14.04 3.33 -0.89
C THR A 55 14.71 1.97 -0.67
N ALA A 56 14.43 1.31 0.47
CA ALA A 56 14.97 0.00 0.80
C ALA A 56 14.57 -1.11 -0.20
N VAL A 57 13.47 -0.92 -0.92
CA VAL A 57 12.99 -1.86 -1.96
C VAL A 57 13.25 -1.36 -3.38
N GLY A 58 14.06 -0.30 -3.55
CA GLY A 58 14.43 0.24 -4.86
C GLY A 58 13.32 1.04 -5.55
N MET A 59 12.26 1.40 -4.83
CA MET A 59 11.24 2.35 -5.31
C MET A 59 11.70 3.78 -5.05
N LYS A 60 11.49 4.68 -6.01
CA LYS A 60 11.93 6.09 -5.92
C LYS A 60 10.78 7.02 -6.25
N GLU A 61 10.52 8.00 -5.39
CA GLU A 61 9.66 9.13 -5.71
C GLU A 61 10.38 10.05 -6.70
N ILE A 62 9.77 10.33 -7.85
CA ILE A 62 10.34 11.22 -8.87
C ILE A 62 9.65 12.57 -8.92
N LYS A 63 8.39 12.66 -8.48
CA LYS A 63 7.63 13.91 -8.35
C LYS A 63 6.64 13.81 -7.19
N LEU A 64 6.35 14.97 -6.60
CA LEU A 64 5.22 15.19 -5.72
C LEU A 64 4.32 16.26 -6.33
N ILE A 65 3.02 15.98 -6.45
CA ILE A 65 2.01 16.94 -6.87
C ILE A 65 1.10 17.23 -5.67
N GLU A 66 1.12 18.47 -5.20
CA GLU A 66 0.26 18.96 -4.12
C GLU A 66 -0.96 19.66 -4.73
N LEU A 67 -2.15 19.28 -4.29
CA LEU A 67 -3.41 19.90 -4.69
C LEU A 67 -4.04 20.57 -3.47
N ASP A 68 -4.38 21.84 -3.56
CA ASP A 68 -5.22 22.56 -2.60
C ASP A 68 -6.54 22.90 -3.32
N VAL A 69 -7.57 22.08 -3.14
CA VAL A 69 -8.77 22.04 -4.00
C VAL A 69 -10.06 21.87 -3.21
N GLY A 70 -11.11 22.61 -3.59
CA GLY A 70 -12.48 22.40 -3.11
C GLY A 70 -13.35 21.79 -4.19
N GLU A 71 -14.36 21.01 -3.78
CA GLU A 71 -15.37 20.52 -4.72
C GLU A 71 -16.26 21.66 -5.22
N VAL A 72 -16.45 21.68 -6.55
CA VAL A 72 -17.41 22.55 -7.23
C VAL A 72 -18.30 21.69 -8.10
N LYS A 73 -19.55 22.12 -8.30
CA LYS A 73 -20.46 21.43 -9.23
C LYS A 73 -19.79 21.38 -10.62
N PRO A 74 -19.62 20.20 -11.21
CA PRO A 74 -19.11 20.08 -12.57
C PRO A 74 -19.99 20.86 -13.55
N LEU A 75 -19.38 21.41 -14.60
CA LEU A 75 -20.16 22.01 -15.68
C LEU A 75 -21.02 20.91 -16.35
N PRO A 76 -22.29 21.17 -16.72
CA PRO A 76 -23.25 20.14 -17.17
C PRO A 76 -22.86 19.38 -18.44
N THR A 77 -21.86 19.85 -19.18
CA THR A 77 -21.56 19.44 -20.55
C THR A 77 -20.49 18.36 -20.68
N GLU A 78 -19.89 17.90 -19.58
CA GLU A 78 -18.79 16.91 -19.60
C GLU A 78 -19.18 15.63 -18.86
N ALA A 79 -18.97 14.47 -19.49
CA ALA A 79 -19.20 13.18 -18.86
C ALA A 79 -18.23 13.01 -17.66
N PRO A 80 -18.72 12.57 -16.48
CA PRO A 80 -17.90 12.46 -15.30
C PRO A 80 -16.83 11.38 -15.49
N ILE A 81 -15.59 11.72 -15.14
CA ILE A 81 -14.52 10.73 -15.06
C ILE A 81 -14.76 9.89 -13.81
N ARG A 82 -14.79 8.55 -13.98
CA ARG A 82 -15.03 7.61 -12.88
C ARG A 82 -13.81 6.75 -12.58
N SER A 83 -13.58 6.47 -11.31
CA SER A 83 -12.63 5.45 -10.84
C SER A 83 -13.13 4.04 -11.18
N SER A 84 -12.28 3.04 -10.98
CA SER A 84 -12.70 1.63 -11.07
C SER A 84 -13.78 1.23 -10.06
N SER A 85 -13.91 1.96 -8.95
CA SER A 85 -15.01 1.83 -7.97
C SER A 85 -16.29 2.56 -8.37
N GLY A 86 -16.31 3.26 -9.52
CA GLY A 86 -17.46 4.03 -9.99
C GLY A 86 -17.64 5.40 -9.32
N GLU A 87 -16.69 5.82 -8.48
CA GLU A 87 -16.68 7.14 -7.84
C GLU A 87 -16.15 8.19 -8.81
N ASP A 88 -16.48 9.47 -8.61
CA ASP A 88 -15.88 10.52 -9.41
C ASP A 88 -14.36 10.63 -9.19
N ALA A 89 -13.64 10.94 -10.26
CA ALA A 89 -12.18 10.89 -10.29
C ALA A 89 -11.56 12.09 -11.02
N LEU A 90 -10.28 12.32 -10.72
CA LEU A 90 -9.38 13.17 -11.49
C LEU A 90 -8.43 12.28 -12.29
N VAL A 91 -7.83 12.84 -13.33
CA VAL A 91 -6.83 12.16 -14.15
C VAL A 91 -5.50 12.87 -14.00
N LEU A 92 -4.46 12.12 -13.64
CA LEU A 92 -3.08 12.57 -13.71
C LEU A 92 -2.39 11.86 -14.88
N GLU A 93 -1.75 12.63 -15.75
CA GLU A 93 -0.90 12.13 -16.82
C GLU A 93 0.55 12.49 -16.51
N VAL A 94 1.43 11.50 -16.62
CA VAL A 94 2.88 11.65 -16.38
C VAL A 94 3.64 11.08 -17.57
N PRO A 95 4.90 11.47 -17.82
CA PRO A 95 5.66 10.93 -18.94
C PRO A 95 5.83 9.42 -18.84
N ASP A 96 5.67 8.69 -19.94
CA ASP A 96 6.02 7.27 -20.01
C ASP A 96 7.56 7.13 -20.01
N LEU A 97 8.10 6.45 -19.01
CA LEU A 97 9.55 6.27 -18.82
C LEU A 97 10.10 5.02 -19.52
N GLY A 98 9.29 4.34 -20.33
CA GLY A 98 9.69 3.18 -21.11
C GLY A 98 9.29 1.84 -20.48
N SER A 99 9.60 0.75 -21.17
CA SER A 99 9.18 -0.60 -20.78
C SER A 99 9.87 -1.14 -19.52
N THR A 100 11.05 -0.62 -19.19
CA THR A 100 11.92 -1.08 -18.09
C THR A 100 11.65 -0.37 -16.76
N VAL A 101 10.70 0.57 -16.73
CA VAL A 101 10.41 1.36 -15.53
C VAL A 101 8.91 1.29 -15.23
N GLY A 102 8.58 0.74 -14.07
CA GLY A 102 7.23 0.73 -13.54
C GLY A 102 6.93 2.09 -12.92
N GLN A 103 5.69 2.57 -13.10
CA GLN A 103 5.23 3.85 -12.55
C GLN A 103 3.92 3.63 -11.80
N VAL A 104 3.83 4.15 -10.58
CA VAL A 104 2.63 4.12 -9.74
C VAL A 104 2.44 5.48 -9.07
N VAL A 105 1.19 5.85 -8.79
CA VAL A 105 0.87 7.08 -8.05
C VAL A 105 0.31 6.71 -6.68
N LEU A 106 1.02 7.09 -5.62
CA LEU A 106 0.50 7.04 -4.26
C LEU A 106 -0.24 8.34 -3.99
N ALA A 107 -1.57 8.27 -3.90
CA ALA A 107 -2.41 9.40 -3.56
C ALA A 107 -2.75 9.36 -2.06
N VAL A 108 -2.60 10.51 -1.41
CA VAL A 108 -3.00 10.73 -0.02
C VAL A 108 -4.02 11.85 -0.01
N ASP A 109 -5.17 11.62 0.61
CA ASP A 109 -6.23 12.62 0.74
C ASP A 109 -6.18 13.39 2.07
N GLU A 110 -7.14 14.27 2.27
CA GLU A 110 -7.24 15.19 3.40
C GLU A 110 -7.42 14.48 4.74
N GLU A 111 -7.98 13.26 4.71
CA GLU A 111 -8.18 12.41 5.88
C GLU A 111 -6.97 11.51 6.15
N GLY A 112 -5.94 11.58 5.31
CA GLY A 112 -4.78 10.72 5.38
C GLY A 112 -5.01 9.32 4.81
N VAL A 113 -6.10 9.13 4.04
CA VAL A 113 -6.33 7.85 3.35
C VAL A 113 -5.32 7.73 2.22
N VAL A 114 -4.60 6.61 2.22
CA VAL A 114 -3.56 6.31 1.25
C VAL A 114 -4.09 5.33 0.21
N THR A 115 -3.96 5.68 -1.07
CA THR A 115 -4.39 4.85 -2.20
C THR A 115 -3.30 4.71 -3.25
N TRP A 116 -3.13 3.51 -3.78
CA TRP A 116 -2.23 3.25 -4.90
C TRP A 116 -3.01 3.27 -6.21
N ASN A 117 -2.54 4.05 -7.18
CA ASN A 117 -3.18 4.28 -8.46
C ASN A 117 -2.22 3.85 -9.57
N PHE A 118 -2.72 3.09 -10.53
CA PHE A 118 -1.94 2.51 -11.63
C PHE A 118 -2.21 3.18 -12.96
N PRO A 119 -1.27 3.06 -13.91
CA PRO A 119 -1.52 3.50 -15.27
C PRO A 119 -2.68 2.70 -15.87
N ILE A 120 -3.57 3.39 -16.57
CA ILE A 120 -4.69 2.84 -17.33
C ILE A 120 -4.50 3.06 -18.82
N ASN A 121 -4.92 2.08 -19.61
CA ASN A 121 -4.92 2.17 -21.06
C ASN A 121 -6.08 3.06 -21.56
N ALA A 122 -6.18 3.20 -22.89
CA ALA A 122 -7.22 4.01 -23.53
C ALA A 122 -8.66 3.54 -23.22
N THR A 123 -8.86 2.28 -22.83
CA THR A 123 -10.19 1.72 -22.48
C THR A 123 -10.51 1.83 -20.99
N GLY A 124 -9.66 2.50 -20.20
CA GLY A 124 -9.87 2.69 -18.75
C GLY A 124 -9.52 1.46 -17.91
N GLN A 125 -8.96 0.42 -18.53
CA GLN A 125 -8.45 -0.76 -17.83
C GLN A 125 -7.00 -0.53 -17.44
N PRO A 126 -6.49 -1.10 -16.33
CA PRO A 126 -5.09 -0.91 -15.99
C PRO A 126 -4.18 -1.50 -17.08
N GLU A 127 -3.10 -0.77 -17.38
CA GLU A 127 -2.18 -1.11 -18.48
C GLU A 127 -1.52 -2.46 -18.24
N SER A 128 -1.33 -3.22 -19.31
CA SER A 128 -0.57 -4.47 -19.29
C SER A 128 0.85 -4.28 -19.81
N SER A 129 1.72 -5.27 -19.59
CA SER A 129 3.08 -5.37 -20.17
C SER A 129 3.14 -4.97 -21.61
N ALA A 130 2.20 -5.50 -22.40
CA ALA A 130 2.19 -5.38 -23.85
C ALA A 130 2.04 -3.92 -24.33
N THR A 131 1.55 -3.03 -23.46
CA THR A 131 1.32 -1.62 -23.78
C THR A 131 2.36 -0.67 -23.16
N ARG A 132 3.35 -1.18 -22.40
CA ARG A 132 4.37 -0.32 -21.79
C ARG A 132 5.42 0.16 -22.79
N GLY A 133 5.83 1.42 -22.70
CA GLY A 133 6.83 2.00 -23.58
C GLY A 133 6.31 2.41 -24.96
N ALA A 134 4.99 2.50 -25.16
CA ALA A 134 4.40 3.03 -26.38
C ALA A 134 4.70 4.53 -26.62
N GLY A 135 5.32 5.20 -25.64
CA GLY A 135 5.66 6.61 -25.68
C GLY A 135 4.48 7.51 -25.30
N GLY A 136 4.78 8.77 -24.97
CA GLY A 136 3.77 9.74 -24.55
C GLY A 136 3.59 9.77 -23.03
N TYR A 137 2.39 9.40 -22.56
CA TYR A 137 1.98 9.60 -21.17
C TYR A 137 1.37 8.33 -20.57
N LYS A 138 1.70 8.06 -19.30
CA LYS A 138 0.95 7.16 -18.42
C LYS A 138 -0.21 7.92 -17.79
N ARG A 139 -1.41 7.34 -17.82
CA ARG A 139 -2.64 7.96 -17.32
C ARG A 139 -3.10 7.29 -16.05
N PHE A 140 -3.30 8.05 -14.98
CA PHE A 140 -3.72 7.57 -13.67
C PHE A 140 -5.09 8.15 -13.33
N VAL A 141 -6.05 7.30 -12.97
CA VAL A 141 -7.38 7.72 -12.51
C VAL A 141 -7.41 7.64 -11.00
N ILE A 142 -7.61 8.78 -10.35
CA ILE A 142 -7.45 8.95 -8.90
C ILE A 142 -8.75 9.50 -8.35
N ARG A 143 -9.21 8.96 -7.21
CA ARG A 143 -10.43 9.43 -6.53
C ARG A 143 -10.34 10.94 -6.28
N ARG A 144 -11.38 11.69 -6.69
CA ARG A 144 -11.40 13.16 -6.51
C ARG A 144 -12.15 13.64 -5.27
N ALA A 145 -12.93 12.75 -4.64
CA ALA A 145 -13.83 13.12 -3.55
C ALA A 145 -13.10 13.86 -2.42
N VAL A 146 -13.70 14.95 -1.94
CA VAL A 146 -13.29 15.70 -0.76
C VAL A 146 -14.38 15.49 0.30
N PRO A 147 -14.08 14.87 1.45
CA PRO A 147 -15.07 14.61 2.48
C PRO A 147 -15.78 15.90 2.93
N PRO A 148 -17.11 15.88 3.13
CA PRO A 148 -17.82 17.02 3.69
C PRO A 148 -17.40 17.19 5.15
N VAL A 149 -16.79 18.33 5.50
CA VAL A 149 -16.51 18.68 6.89
C VAL A 149 -17.84 18.90 7.61
N VAL A 150 -18.09 18.19 8.71
CA VAL A 150 -19.25 18.41 9.58
C VAL A 150 -19.29 19.88 9.99
N PRO A 151 -20.34 20.65 9.64
CA PRO A 151 -20.40 22.05 10.01
C PRO A 151 -20.48 22.17 11.54
N PRO A 152 -19.75 23.12 12.17
CA PRO A 152 -20.02 23.46 13.56
C PRO A 152 -21.44 24.01 13.68
N ALA A 153 -22.07 23.77 14.84
CA ALA A 153 -23.46 24.10 15.14
C ALA A 153 -23.85 25.53 14.71
N GLU A 154 -25.12 25.68 14.32
CA GLU A 154 -25.71 26.82 13.62
C GLU A 154 -25.27 28.20 14.13
N GLY A 155 -24.90 29.09 13.20
CA GLY A 155 -24.73 30.52 13.49
C GLY A 155 -23.73 31.30 12.61
N SER A 156 -22.85 30.64 11.84
CA SER A 156 -21.87 31.35 11.02
C SER A 156 -22.36 31.58 9.59
N LYS A 157 -22.93 32.76 9.32
CA LYS A 157 -23.11 33.26 7.95
C LYS A 157 -21.74 33.63 7.35
N ARG A 158 -21.11 32.73 6.59
CA ARG A 158 -20.03 33.07 5.65
C ARG A 158 -20.15 32.27 4.35
N GLY A 159 -19.89 32.96 3.24
CA GLY A 159 -20.28 32.59 1.89
C GLY A 159 -19.69 31.31 1.32
N LEU A 160 -20.32 30.89 0.22
CA LEU A 160 -20.13 29.69 -0.59
C LEU A 160 -18.76 29.59 -1.30
N VAL A 161 -17.65 29.88 -0.61
CA VAL A 161 -16.30 29.58 -1.09
C VAL A 161 -15.87 28.30 -0.39
N GLY A 162 -15.98 27.17 -1.11
CA GLY A 162 -15.61 25.85 -0.62
C GLY A 162 -14.21 25.85 -0.02
N ARG A 163 -14.09 25.38 1.23
CA ARG A 163 -12.81 25.19 1.91
C ARG A 163 -11.95 24.23 1.07
N LEU A 164 -10.72 24.62 0.79
CA LEU A 164 -9.77 23.83 0.01
C LEU A 164 -9.31 22.62 0.86
N GLY A 165 -9.57 21.41 0.37
CA GLY A 165 -8.95 20.18 0.82
C GLY A 165 -7.57 20.01 0.18
N ARG A 166 -6.62 19.48 0.94
CA ARG A 166 -5.26 19.19 0.46
C ARG A 166 -5.08 17.71 0.10
N LYS A 167 -4.62 17.42 -1.13
CA LYS A 167 -4.23 16.08 -1.59
C LYS A 167 -2.78 16.04 -2.03
N LEU A 168 -2.11 14.91 -1.80
CA LEU A 168 -0.73 14.67 -2.25
C LEU A 168 -0.71 13.50 -3.23
N LEU A 169 -0.13 13.69 -4.42
CA LEU A 169 0.07 12.63 -5.41
C LEU A 169 1.57 12.42 -5.62
N LYS A 170 2.11 11.33 -5.07
CA LYS A 170 3.52 10.94 -5.23
C LYS A 170 3.67 10.03 -6.43
N VAL A 171 4.43 10.46 -7.42
CA VAL A 171 4.79 9.65 -8.60
C VAL A 171 6.01 8.82 -8.24
N ILE A 172 5.84 7.51 -8.14
CA ILE A 172 6.86 6.56 -7.70
C ILE A 172 7.24 5.65 -8.87
N VAL A 173 8.54 5.46 -9.06
CA VAL A 173 9.10 4.56 -10.07
C VAL A 173 9.81 3.38 -9.43
N PHE A 174 9.87 2.27 -10.16
CA PHE A 174 10.62 1.09 -9.76
C PHE A 174 11.16 0.35 -10.98
N PRO A 175 12.33 -0.31 -10.87
CA PRO A 175 12.89 -1.04 -11.99
C PRO A 175 12.01 -2.24 -12.32
N LEU A 176 11.62 -2.34 -13.60
CA LEU A 176 11.12 -3.56 -14.19
C LEU A 176 12.31 -4.23 -14.86
N ILE A 177 12.84 -5.26 -14.21
CA ILE A 177 13.84 -6.14 -14.81
C ILE A 177 13.13 -6.95 -15.92
N ASP A 178 13.41 -6.56 -17.17
CA ASP A 178 12.85 -7.00 -18.47
C ASP A 178 13.07 -8.51 -18.81
N PRO A 179 12.53 -9.10 -19.90
CA PRO A 179 11.13 -9.26 -20.32
C PRO A 179 10.90 -10.69 -20.90
N VAL A 180 10.59 -11.72 -20.10
CA VAL A 180 10.39 -13.08 -20.66
C VAL A 180 9.25 -13.82 -19.95
N LEU A 181 8.13 -13.89 -20.67
CA LEU A 181 7.17 -15.00 -20.81
C LEU A 181 6.56 -15.63 -19.55
N GLY A 182 5.26 -15.91 -19.66
CA GLY A 182 4.48 -16.64 -18.66
C GLY A 182 5.08 -17.99 -18.25
N SER A 183 4.53 -18.49 -17.15
CA SER A 183 4.77 -19.79 -16.48
C SER A 183 6.16 -20.06 -15.89
N ILE A 184 7.16 -19.17 -16.04
CA ILE A 184 8.49 -19.33 -15.41
C ILE A 184 8.77 -18.27 -14.31
N SER A 185 7.97 -17.21 -14.21
CA SER A 185 8.13 -16.09 -13.25
C SER A 185 8.14 -16.52 -11.78
N ASP A 186 7.26 -17.46 -11.41
CA ASP A 186 7.09 -17.88 -10.01
C ASP A 186 8.36 -18.57 -9.49
N TYR A 187 9.05 -19.30 -10.37
CA TYR A 187 10.30 -20.00 -10.02
C TYR A 187 11.47 -19.04 -9.79
N PHE A 188 11.54 -17.91 -10.51
CA PHE A 188 12.58 -16.89 -10.29
C PHE A 188 12.25 -15.98 -9.10
N ALA A 189 10.98 -15.55 -8.98
CA ALA A 189 10.49 -14.81 -7.82
C ALA A 189 10.70 -15.61 -6.53
N GLY A 190 10.35 -16.90 -6.54
CA GLY A 190 10.54 -17.79 -5.40
C GLY A 190 12.01 -17.99 -5.02
N ARG A 191 12.93 -18.08 -6.00
CA ARG A 191 14.37 -18.14 -5.71
C ARG A 191 14.91 -16.83 -5.14
N TRP A 192 14.43 -15.70 -5.63
CA TRP A 192 14.80 -14.40 -5.08
C TRP A 192 14.25 -14.21 -3.66
N GLU A 193 12.97 -14.55 -3.42
CA GLU A 193 12.37 -14.50 -2.09
C GLU A 193 13.06 -15.48 -1.13
N ALA A 194 13.35 -16.70 -1.55
CA ALA A 194 14.10 -17.66 -0.71
C ALA A 194 15.47 -17.14 -0.30
N LYS A 195 16.17 -16.41 -1.17
CA LYS A 195 17.49 -15.83 -0.88
C LYS A 195 17.41 -14.59 0.00
N ASN A 196 16.46 -13.68 -0.26
CA ASN A 196 16.45 -12.34 0.32
C ASN A 196 15.39 -12.16 1.43
N ARG A 197 14.35 -12.98 1.43
CA ARG A 197 13.17 -12.90 2.30
C ARG A 197 12.67 -14.31 2.66
N PRO A 198 13.52 -15.15 3.26
CA PRO A 198 13.16 -16.53 3.54
C PRO A 198 11.90 -16.59 4.42
N TYR A 199 11.09 -17.62 4.17
CA TYR A 199 10.03 -18.00 5.10
C TYR A 199 10.58 -18.18 6.51
N GLY A 200 9.76 -17.86 7.52
CA GLY A 200 10.12 -18.14 8.89
C GLY A 200 9.06 -17.71 9.89
N LEU A 201 8.91 -18.51 10.94
CA LEU A 201 8.31 -18.05 12.18
C LEU A 201 9.43 -17.52 13.05
N ARG A 202 9.31 -16.28 13.52
CA ARG A 202 10.35 -15.64 14.32
C ARG A 202 9.79 -15.03 15.60
N HIS A 203 10.56 -15.11 16.68
CA HIS A 203 10.27 -14.39 17.90
C HIS A 203 10.21 -12.90 17.56
N PHE A 204 9.26 -12.21 18.20
CA PHE A 204 8.94 -10.82 17.89
C PHE A 204 8.76 -10.04 19.18
N SER A 205 9.85 -9.95 19.94
CA SER A 205 9.93 -9.28 21.23
C SER A 205 10.41 -7.83 21.07
N PRO A 206 10.27 -6.99 22.11
CA PRO A 206 10.79 -5.62 22.10
C PRO A 206 12.28 -5.52 21.76
N ASP A 207 13.07 -6.52 22.14
CA ASP A 207 14.51 -6.54 21.89
C ASP A 207 14.90 -6.90 20.44
N ASN A 208 13.97 -7.48 19.67
CA ASN A 208 14.31 -8.03 18.35
C ASN A 208 13.36 -7.64 17.22
N TYR A 209 12.19 -7.05 17.47
CA TYR A 209 11.17 -6.83 16.43
C TYR A 209 11.67 -5.96 15.25
N GLN A 210 12.62 -5.07 15.50
CA GLN A 210 13.28 -4.24 14.48
C GLN A 210 14.47 -4.91 13.79
N ASN A 211 15.01 -5.99 14.38
CA ASN A 211 16.19 -6.68 13.86
C ASN A 211 15.82 -7.63 12.71
N PRO A 212 16.44 -7.50 11.51
CA PRO A 212 16.24 -8.43 10.40
C PRO A 212 16.69 -9.87 10.68
N GLN A 213 17.64 -10.08 11.60
CA GLN A 213 18.16 -11.39 12.02
C GLN A 213 17.60 -11.84 13.38
N GLY A 214 16.38 -11.43 13.74
CA GLY A 214 15.74 -11.89 14.97
C GLY A 214 15.58 -13.43 15.01
N PRO A 215 15.59 -14.03 16.21
CA PRO A 215 15.64 -15.48 16.37
C PRO A 215 14.38 -16.16 15.81
N LEU A 216 14.57 -17.29 15.12
CA LEU A 216 13.47 -18.13 14.64
C LEU A 216 12.80 -18.88 15.80
N LEU A 217 11.50 -19.16 15.66
CA LEU A 217 10.83 -20.12 16.52
C LEU A 217 11.24 -21.54 16.16
N THR A 218 11.32 -22.36 17.18
CA THR A 218 11.53 -23.81 17.07
C THR A 218 10.23 -24.56 17.31
N ALA A 219 10.20 -25.85 16.94
CA ALA A 219 9.11 -26.75 17.30
C ALA A 219 8.91 -26.86 18.83
N GLY A 220 9.99 -26.71 19.61
CA GLY A 220 9.96 -26.68 21.08
C GLY A 220 9.21 -25.48 21.62
N ASP A 221 9.45 -24.29 21.06
CA ASP A 221 8.73 -23.06 21.41
C ASP A 221 7.22 -23.22 21.17
N LEU A 222 6.85 -23.69 19.97
CA LEU A 222 5.44 -23.92 19.61
C LEU A 222 4.76 -24.95 20.51
N SER A 223 5.47 -26.01 20.89
CA SER A 223 4.96 -27.02 21.82
C SER A 223 4.74 -26.46 23.23
N GLN A 224 5.67 -25.64 23.72
CA GLN A 224 5.55 -24.98 25.02
C GLN A 224 4.39 -23.98 25.08
N TRP A 225 4.02 -23.40 23.94
CA TRP A 225 2.93 -22.44 23.80
C TRP A 225 1.58 -23.08 23.45
N SER A 226 1.53 -24.41 23.26
CA SER A 226 0.30 -25.13 22.97
C SER A 226 -0.79 -24.83 24.02
N GLY A 227 -2.00 -24.49 23.54
CA GLY A 227 -3.16 -24.11 24.37
C GLY A 227 -3.02 -22.77 25.09
N LYS A 228 -2.00 -21.96 24.77
CA LYS A 228 -1.77 -20.64 25.38
C LYS A 228 -1.95 -19.55 24.33
N ARG A 229 -2.74 -18.53 24.69
CA ARG A 229 -2.97 -17.36 23.84
C ARG A 229 -1.65 -16.66 23.51
N SER A 230 -1.39 -16.53 22.21
CA SER A 230 -0.21 -15.92 21.60
C SER A 230 -0.62 -14.81 20.62
N LEU A 231 0.31 -13.94 20.25
CA LEU A 231 0.10 -12.87 19.26
C LEU A 231 0.96 -13.11 18.03
N LEU A 232 0.32 -13.12 16.86
CA LEU A 232 0.95 -13.30 15.56
C LEU A 232 0.88 -12.00 14.74
N PHE A 233 2.04 -11.56 14.23
CA PHE A 233 2.14 -10.50 13.24
C PHE A 233 2.31 -11.06 11.82
N VAL A 234 1.53 -10.55 10.87
CA VAL A 234 1.57 -10.98 9.45
C VAL A 234 1.71 -9.77 8.52
N HIS A 235 2.85 -9.67 7.85
CA HIS A 235 3.19 -8.52 7.01
C HIS A 235 2.54 -8.56 5.61
N GLY A 236 2.63 -7.44 4.89
CA GLY A 236 2.08 -7.26 3.54
C GLY A 236 3.05 -7.63 2.41
N THR A 237 2.64 -7.31 1.18
CA THR A 237 3.44 -7.55 -0.03
C THR A 237 4.78 -6.81 0.02
N PHE A 238 5.81 -7.39 -0.59
CA PHE A 238 7.16 -6.81 -0.68
C PHE A 238 7.81 -6.45 0.66
N SER A 239 7.35 -7.03 1.77
CA SER A 239 7.81 -6.69 3.12
C SER A 239 8.46 -7.90 3.81
N THR A 240 8.96 -7.63 5.01
CA THR A 240 9.30 -8.60 6.05
C THR A 240 8.58 -8.19 7.34
N ALA A 241 8.61 -9.01 8.39
CA ALA A 241 8.03 -8.68 9.68
C ALA A 241 8.68 -7.43 10.31
N HIS A 242 10.02 -7.35 10.33
CA HIS A 242 10.72 -6.19 10.88
C HIS A 242 10.51 -4.94 10.02
N GLY A 243 10.47 -5.07 8.69
CA GLY A 243 10.19 -3.94 7.81
C GLY A 243 8.76 -3.43 7.95
N GLY A 244 7.79 -4.33 8.12
CA GLY A 244 6.37 -3.98 8.20
C GLY A 244 5.93 -3.45 9.57
N PHE A 245 6.58 -3.88 10.65
CA PHE A 245 6.16 -3.56 12.03
C PHE A 245 7.26 -2.88 12.87
N GLY A 246 8.48 -2.71 12.35
CA GLY A 246 9.58 -2.09 13.08
C GLY A 246 9.36 -0.64 13.50
N GLY A 247 8.44 0.06 12.82
CA GLY A 247 8.01 1.41 13.18
C GLY A 247 7.05 1.49 14.38
N LEU A 248 6.59 0.36 14.93
CA LEU A 248 5.76 0.37 16.14
C LEU A 248 6.56 0.97 17.32
N PRO A 249 5.95 1.84 18.14
CA PRO A 249 6.61 2.36 19.34
C PRO A 249 7.03 1.21 20.25
N HIS A 250 8.24 1.30 20.79
CA HIS A 250 8.80 0.26 21.67
C HIS A 250 7.90 0.01 22.89
N GLU A 251 7.28 1.04 23.46
CA GLU A 251 6.32 0.92 24.56
C GLU A 251 5.09 0.08 24.17
N THR A 252 4.57 0.24 22.94
CA THR A 252 3.48 -0.56 22.42
C THR A 252 3.88 -2.03 22.29
N MET A 253 5.06 -2.30 21.72
CA MET A 253 5.58 -3.67 21.63
C MET A 253 5.82 -4.28 23.01
N ASN A 254 6.33 -3.52 23.98
CA ASN A 254 6.46 -3.96 25.38
C ASN A 254 5.11 -4.36 25.98
N LYS A 255 4.09 -3.52 25.83
CA LYS A 255 2.73 -3.79 26.35
C LYS A 255 2.12 -5.05 25.74
N LEU A 256 2.25 -5.22 24.42
CA LEU A 256 1.80 -6.42 23.72
C LEU A 256 2.57 -7.66 24.20
N HIS A 257 3.90 -7.58 24.26
CA HIS A 257 4.73 -8.69 24.73
C HIS A 257 4.38 -9.13 26.15
N GLN A 258 4.15 -8.19 27.07
CA GLN A 258 3.70 -8.48 28.43
C GLN A 258 2.29 -9.10 28.46
N GLY A 259 1.34 -8.54 27.70
CA GLY A 259 -0.04 -9.03 27.66
C GLY A 259 -0.17 -10.47 27.17
N TYR A 260 0.69 -10.87 26.24
CA TYR A 260 0.78 -12.26 25.75
C TYR A 260 1.87 -13.08 26.46
N GLN A 261 2.43 -12.57 27.57
CA GLN A 261 3.44 -13.22 28.41
C GLN A 261 4.62 -13.78 27.60
N GLY A 262 5.14 -12.97 26.68
CA GLY A 262 6.26 -13.29 25.81
C GLY A 262 5.92 -14.11 24.56
N ARG A 263 4.69 -14.57 24.40
CA ARG A 263 4.27 -15.38 23.24
C ARG A 263 3.88 -14.50 22.05
N VAL A 264 4.85 -13.73 21.56
CA VAL A 264 4.68 -12.83 20.42
C VAL A 264 5.63 -13.24 19.32
N PHE A 265 5.09 -13.50 18.14
CA PHE A 265 5.85 -13.97 16.99
C PHE A 265 5.34 -13.35 15.70
N ALA A 266 6.15 -13.45 14.65
CA ALA A 266 5.80 -12.97 13.33
C ALA A 266 6.02 -14.05 12.27
N PHE A 267 5.19 -14.02 11.24
CA PHE A 267 5.29 -14.89 10.09
C PHE A 267 5.88 -14.12 8.91
N ASN A 268 7.16 -14.40 8.60
CA ASN A 268 7.76 -14.03 7.33
C ASN A 268 7.32 -15.04 6.28
N HIS A 269 6.76 -14.53 5.18
CA HIS A 269 6.16 -15.35 4.16
C HIS A 269 6.41 -14.78 2.78
N PHE A 270 6.34 -15.63 1.75
CA PHE A 270 6.49 -15.17 0.38
C PHE A 270 5.25 -14.41 -0.05
N THR A 271 5.48 -13.34 -0.80
CA THR A 271 4.46 -12.37 -1.17
C THR A 271 4.32 -12.23 -2.67
N LEU A 272 5.33 -12.65 -3.43
CA LEU A 272 5.38 -12.52 -4.87
C LEU A 272 5.13 -13.85 -5.56
N SER A 273 5.77 -14.93 -5.08
CA SER A 273 5.74 -16.23 -5.75
C SER A 273 4.72 -17.23 -5.21
N GLU A 274 4.07 -16.93 -4.08
CA GLU A 274 3.22 -17.89 -3.36
C GLU A 274 1.88 -17.24 -3.02
N ASP A 275 0.77 -17.89 -3.32
CA ASP A 275 -0.58 -17.46 -2.95
C ASP A 275 -0.87 -17.66 -1.44
N PRO A 276 -1.95 -17.10 -0.88
CA PRO A 276 -2.29 -17.29 0.53
C PRO A 276 -2.47 -18.76 0.97
N ASN A 277 -2.89 -19.65 0.06
CA ASN A 277 -3.06 -21.08 0.37
C ASN A 277 -1.71 -21.76 0.56
N GLN A 278 -0.76 -21.48 -0.32
CA GLN A 278 0.58 -22.04 -0.23
C GLN A 278 1.32 -21.52 1.02
N ASN A 279 1.15 -20.24 1.34
CA ASN A 279 1.63 -19.66 2.60
C ASN A 279 1.04 -20.39 3.82
N ALA A 280 -0.27 -20.71 3.80
CA ALA A 280 -0.91 -21.48 4.86
C ALA A 280 -0.43 -22.93 4.94
N GLN A 281 -0.16 -23.59 3.80
CA GLN A 281 0.43 -24.92 3.77
C GLN A 281 1.85 -24.93 4.35
N TRP A 282 2.65 -23.90 4.05
CA TRP A 282 3.97 -23.75 4.66
C TRP A 282 3.86 -23.60 6.18
N PHE A 283 2.93 -22.76 6.65
CA PHE A 283 2.68 -22.55 8.08
C PHE A 283 2.24 -23.85 8.76
N GLN A 284 1.32 -24.61 8.15
CA GLN A 284 0.85 -25.90 8.67
C GLN A 284 2.00 -26.87 8.91
N LYS A 285 2.99 -26.90 8.01
CA LYS A 285 4.17 -27.78 8.13
C LYS A 285 5.08 -27.40 9.30
N GLN A 286 4.96 -26.19 9.85
CA GLN A 286 5.72 -25.77 11.02
C GLN A 286 5.09 -26.22 12.34
N LEU A 287 3.79 -26.55 12.35
CA LEU A 287 3.11 -26.96 13.57
C LEU A 287 3.47 -28.41 13.92
N PRO A 288 4.02 -28.66 15.13
CA PRO A 288 4.27 -30.03 15.57
C PRO A 288 2.96 -30.83 15.73
N PRO A 289 2.97 -32.15 15.53
CA PRO A 289 1.79 -32.99 15.74
C PRO A 289 1.22 -32.82 17.16
N GLY A 290 -0.10 -32.66 17.27
CA GLY A 290 -0.80 -32.52 18.54
C GLY A 290 -0.71 -31.13 19.19
N VAL A 291 0.04 -30.18 18.60
CA VAL A 291 0.07 -28.79 19.07
C VAL A 291 -1.17 -28.05 18.59
N THR A 292 -1.80 -27.31 19.50
CA THR A 292 -2.86 -26.35 19.18
C THR A 292 -2.39 -24.95 19.56
N LEU A 293 -2.30 -24.04 18.60
CA LEU A 293 -1.95 -22.65 18.84
C LEU A 293 -3.18 -21.76 18.88
N ASP A 294 -3.40 -21.13 20.02
CA ASP A 294 -4.41 -20.08 20.17
C ASP A 294 -3.78 -18.73 19.86
N VAL A 295 -4.18 -18.08 18.77
CA VAL A 295 -3.56 -16.83 18.31
C VAL A 295 -4.58 -15.70 18.19
N ASP A 296 -4.14 -14.51 18.60
CA ASP A 296 -4.66 -13.27 18.04
C ASP A 296 -3.71 -12.80 16.95
N ILE A 297 -4.23 -12.13 15.92
CA ILE A 297 -3.46 -11.77 14.74
C ILE A 297 -3.58 -10.26 14.48
N ILE A 298 -2.44 -9.61 14.26
CA ILE A 298 -2.35 -8.27 13.67
C ILE A 298 -1.75 -8.44 12.28
N CYS A 299 -2.47 -8.00 11.26
CA CYS A 299 -2.04 -8.15 9.88
C CYS A 299 -2.06 -6.82 9.13
N HIS A 300 -1.13 -6.68 8.19
CA HIS A 300 -1.01 -5.50 7.36
C HIS A 300 -1.12 -5.85 5.86
N SER A 301 -1.90 -5.08 5.11
CA SER A 301 -2.04 -5.22 3.65
C SER A 301 -2.37 -6.67 3.24
N ARG A 302 -1.67 -7.24 2.24
CA ARG A 302 -1.84 -8.64 1.77
C ARG A 302 -1.76 -9.67 2.89
N GLY A 303 -1.07 -9.37 4.00
CA GLY A 303 -1.03 -10.24 5.18
C GLY A 303 -2.41 -10.53 5.77
N GLY A 304 -3.40 -9.68 5.53
CA GLY A 304 -4.79 -9.96 5.90
C GLY A 304 -5.42 -11.10 5.12
N LEU A 305 -5.11 -11.23 3.82
CA LEU A 305 -5.57 -12.37 3.02
C LEU A 305 -4.94 -13.67 3.52
N VAL A 306 -3.63 -13.63 3.79
CA VAL A 306 -2.90 -14.77 4.39
C VAL A 306 -3.50 -15.13 5.75
N SER A 307 -3.75 -14.15 6.62
CA SER A 307 -4.32 -14.38 7.96
C SER A 307 -5.71 -15.01 7.92
N ARG A 308 -6.57 -14.60 6.99
CA ARG A 308 -7.87 -15.25 6.76
C ARG A 308 -7.70 -16.70 6.30
N THR A 309 -6.79 -16.95 5.37
CA THR A 309 -6.51 -18.31 4.89
C THR A 309 -5.92 -19.19 6.00
N LEU A 310 -5.04 -18.66 6.85
CA LEU A 310 -4.52 -19.35 8.03
C LEU A 310 -5.65 -19.78 8.97
N ALA A 311 -6.53 -18.83 9.32
CA ALA A 311 -7.67 -19.08 10.21
C ALA A 311 -8.63 -20.16 9.69
N GLN A 312 -8.73 -20.30 8.36
CA GLN A 312 -9.63 -21.26 7.73
C GLN A 312 -8.97 -22.64 7.49
N LYS A 313 -7.67 -22.67 7.16
CA LYS A 313 -7.03 -23.86 6.57
C LYS A 313 -5.99 -24.55 7.45
N VAL A 314 -5.45 -23.87 8.46
CA VAL A 314 -4.42 -24.46 9.32
C VAL A 314 -5.09 -25.21 10.47
N ALA A 315 -5.02 -26.53 10.43
CA ALA A 315 -5.44 -27.40 11.51
C ALA A 315 -4.58 -27.17 12.76
N GLY A 316 -5.23 -27.08 13.91
CA GLY A 316 -4.57 -26.77 15.18
C GLY A 316 -4.28 -25.28 15.39
N LEU A 317 -4.66 -24.39 14.47
CA LEU A 317 -4.59 -22.94 14.69
C LEU A 317 -5.98 -22.39 15.03
N GLN A 318 -6.15 -21.86 16.24
CA GLN A 318 -7.39 -21.20 16.66
C GLN A 318 -7.21 -19.69 16.71
N VAL A 319 -7.91 -18.97 15.85
CA VAL A 319 -7.85 -17.51 15.81
C VAL A 319 -8.95 -16.92 16.69
N GLY A 320 -8.58 -16.10 17.67
CA GLY A 320 -9.54 -15.39 18.52
C GLY A 320 -9.89 -14.01 17.95
N LYS A 321 -8.90 -13.11 17.95
CA LYS A 321 -9.02 -11.78 17.35
C LYS A 321 -8.17 -11.68 16.09
N LEU A 322 -8.68 -11.01 15.07
CA LEU A 322 -7.96 -10.71 13.84
C LEU A 322 -8.15 -9.22 13.50
N VAL A 323 -7.06 -8.46 13.57
CA VAL A 323 -7.03 -7.02 13.30
C VAL A 323 -6.43 -6.78 11.92
N PHE A 324 -7.21 -6.16 11.04
CA PHE A 324 -6.81 -5.83 9.68
C PHE A 324 -6.37 -4.37 9.59
N VAL A 325 -5.13 -4.14 9.16
CA VAL A 325 -4.62 -2.81 8.85
C VAL A 325 -4.40 -2.74 7.34
N ALA A 326 -5.16 -1.89 6.64
CA ALA A 326 -5.07 -1.69 5.19
C ALA A 326 -5.17 -2.98 4.34
N ALA A 327 -5.89 -4.01 4.82
CA ALA A 327 -5.97 -5.29 4.12
C ALA A 327 -6.90 -5.22 2.88
N PRO A 328 -6.44 -5.67 1.69
CA PRO A 328 -7.23 -5.63 0.46
C PRO A 328 -8.21 -6.82 0.41
N ASN A 329 -9.21 -6.83 1.30
CA ASN A 329 -10.13 -7.96 1.46
C ASN A 329 -10.97 -8.29 0.23
N LEU A 330 -11.15 -7.31 -0.67
CA LEU A 330 -11.81 -7.44 -1.97
C LEU A 330 -10.82 -7.60 -3.14
N GLY A 331 -9.56 -7.94 -2.82
CA GLY A 331 -8.47 -7.90 -3.78
C GLY A 331 -7.98 -6.48 -4.02
N THR A 332 -6.97 -6.37 -4.87
CA THR A 332 -6.42 -5.11 -5.33
C THR A 332 -5.99 -5.25 -6.78
N PRO A 333 -6.28 -4.25 -7.64
CA PRO A 333 -5.69 -4.20 -8.97
C PRO A 333 -4.15 -4.24 -8.94
N LEU A 334 -3.50 -3.92 -7.80
CA LEU A 334 -2.04 -4.00 -7.62
C LEU A 334 -1.46 -5.38 -7.95
N THR A 335 -2.24 -6.45 -7.86
CA THR A 335 -1.73 -7.84 -7.95
C THR A 335 -2.36 -8.66 -9.08
N ASP A 336 -3.12 -8.05 -9.99
CA ASP A 336 -3.58 -8.78 -11.18
C ASP A 336 -2.37 -8.98 -12.13
N PRO A 337 -2.06 -10.21 -12.57
CA PRO A 337 -0.98 -10.45 -13.53
C PRO A 337 -1.12 -9.65 -14.82
N LYS A 338 -2.35 -9.29 -15.23
CA LYS A 338 -2.59 -8.41 -16.38
C LYS A 338 -2.07 -6.99 -16.16
N HIS A 339 -1.75 -6.62 -14.93
CA HIS A 339 -1.30 -5.29 -14.51
C HIS A 339 0.14 -5.28 -13.98
N MET A 340 0.68 -6.45 -13.62
CA MET A 340 2.03 -6.61 -13.04
C MET A 340 3.09 -7.14 -14.00
N VAL A 341 2.70 -7.84 -15.07
CA VAL A 341 3.67 -8.40 -16.03
C VAL A 341 4.08 -7.37 -17.01
#